data_AF-A0A820M132-F1
#
_entry.id   AF-A0A820M132-F1
#
_cell.length_a   1.000
_cell.length_b   1.000
_cell.length_c   1.000
_cell.angle_alpha   90.00
_cell.angle_beta   90.00
_cell.angle_gamma   90.00
#
_symmetry.space_group_name_H-M   'P 1'
#
loop_
_entity.id
_entity.type
_entity.pdbx_description
1 polymer ?
#
loop_
_entity_poly.entity_id
_entity_poly.type
_entity_poly.pdbx_seq_one_letter_code
_entity_poly.pdbx_strand_id
1 'polypeptide(L)'
;MCPPSFYGDLCQYQNQRVSLTLQIQLTSDWSTLFTFSIILIDDEMNVESHDFIEYLSARDCDTKFNIYLLYSTRPKNATKAYSVRVDAFSTPALSYRASWIFPLRFSFLSVHRLSVLLRVPISDTESLEKCTPSCIHGKCFNYVNNQNSTFCQCEREWSGAQCDRKYTCDCSTSSLCINNSICVCPPDRFGPRCHLFKSSCHSEFCLNRGQCVHGDERRLLSRRNEPTCICRQENSGNRCEHSQTRIDISFHNTITIPQSLLIHFIRARNEEEHLQM
;
A
#
# COMPACT_ATOMS: atom_id res chain seq x y z
N MET A 1 9.31 24.58 -15.57
CA MET A 1 9.62 23.37 -14.77
C MET A 1 9.21 22.14 -15.56
N CYS A 2 10.08 21.14 -15.65
CA CYS A 2 9.80 19.91 -16.40
C CYS A 2 8.86 18.96 -15.63
N PRO A 3 7.84 18.37 -16.27
CA PRO A 3 6.99 17.37 -15.63
C PRO A 3 7.79 16.14 -15.17
N PRO A 4 7.47 15.54 -14.00
CA PRO A 4 8.18 14.37 -13.50
C PRO A 4 8.14 13.15 -14.43
N SER A 5 7.13 13.03 -15.28
CA SER A 5 7.03 11.95 -16.27
C SER A 5 7.91 12.16 -17.51
N PHE A 6 8.35 13.38 -17.79
CA PHE A 6 9.08 13.71 -19.00
C PHE A 6 10.58 13.47 -18.86
N TYR A 7 11.21 12.93 -19.90
CA TYR A 7 12.66 12.75 -20.01
C TYR A 7 13.10 13.12 -21.42
N GLY A 8 14.19 13.88 -21.53
CA GLY A 8 14.73 14.41 -22.79
C GLY A 8 15.76 15.49 -22.51
N ASP A 9 16.44 15.97 -23.56
CA ASP A 9 17.64 16.82 -23.44
C ASP A 9 17.44 18.08 -22.60
N LEU A 10 16.25 18.66 -22.64
CA LEU A 10 15.88 19.86 -21.87
C LEU A 10 15.61 19.59 -20.38
N CYS A 11 15.27 18.36 -20.00
CA CYS A 11 14.70 18.03 -18.70
C CYS A 11 15.47 16.95 -17.93
N GLN A 12 16.40 16.26 -18.59
CA GLN A 12 17.12 15.12 -18.04
C GLN A 12 17.93 15.44 -16.78
N TYR A 13 18.44 16.67 -16.64
CA TYR A 13 19.22 17.10 -15.47
C TYR A 13 18.37 17.83 -14.42
N GLN A 14 17.20 18.38 -14.79
CA GLN A 14 16.30 19.07 -13.86
C GLN A 14 15.45 18.12 -13.03
N ASN A 15 15.23 16.90 -13.52
CA ASN A 15 14.37 15.89 -12.89
C ASN A 15 15.15 14.62 -12.55
N GLN A 16 16.25 14.77 -11.78
CA GLN A 16 16.89 13.60 -11.19
C GLN A 16 15.89 12.90 -10.26
N ARG A 17 15.62 11.62 -10.53
CA ARG A 17 14.50 10.90 -9.90
C ARG A 17 14.66 9.39 -9.94
N VAL A 18 13.83 8.73 -9.16
CA VAL A 18 13.52 7.31 -9.29
C VAL A 18 12.15 7.17 -9.96
N SER A 19 12.10 6.46 -11.08
CA SER A 19 10.87 6.07 -11.77
C SER A 19 10.52 4.65 -11.32
N LEU A 20 9.59 4.52 -10.39
CA LEU A 20 9.14 3.25 -9.83
C LEU A 20 7.88 2.77 -10.56
N THR A 21 7.90 1.54 -11.06
CA THR A 21 6.69 0.81 -11.48
C THR A 21 6.43 -0.30 -10.48
N LEU A 22 5.31 -0.22 -9.78
CA LEU A 22 4.90 -1.16 -8.74
C LEU A 22 3.67 -1.95 -9.22
N GLN A 23 3.75 -3.27 -9.15
CA GLN A 23 2.58 -4.16 -9.24
C GLN A 23 2.43 -4.88 -7.91
N ILE A 24 1.22 -4.95 -7.38
CA ILE A 24 0.95 -5.47 -6.04
C ILE A 24 0.14 -6.76 -6.19
N GLN A 25 0.54 -7.80 -5.46
CA GLN A 25 -0.12 -9.11 -5.46
C GLN A 25 -0.44 -9.51 -4.02
N LEU A 26 -1.72 -9.78 -3.75
CA LEU A 26 -2.22 -10.31 -2.48
C LEU A 26 -2.78 -11.72 -2.71
N THR A 27 -2.49 -12.64 -1.80
CA THR A 27 -2.86 -14.06 -1.93
C THR A 27 -4.19 -14.44 -1.29
N SER A 28 -4.71 -13.67 -0.32
CA SER A 28 -5.93 -14.06 0.41
C SER A 28 -6.85 -12.90 0.82
N ASP A 29 -6.37 -11.66 0.79
CA ASP A 29 -7.08 -10.52 1.36
C ASP A 29 -7.70 -9.66 0.25
N TRP A 30 -8.92 -10.03 -0.17
CA TRP A 30 -9.60 -9.38 -1.29
C TRP A 30 -10.44 -8.17 -0.89
N SER A 31 -10.94 -8.18 0.35
CA SER A 31 -11.79 -7.14 0.93
C SER A 31 -11.03 -6.10 1.75
N THR A 32 -9.77 -6.35 2.10
CA THR A 32 -8.99 -5.42 2.91
C THR A 32 -8.40 -4.31 2.04
N LEU A 33 -8.65 -3.07 2.43
CA LEU A 33 -8.07 -1.89 1.81
C LEU A 33 -6.70 -1.62 2.47
N PHE A 34 -5.66 -1.52 1.64
CA PHE A 34 -4.31 -1.23 2.06
C PHE A 34 -3.90 0.19 1.66
N THR A 35 -3.12 0.82 2.50
CA THR A 35 -2.36 2.02 2.15
C THR A 35 -0.88 1.66 2.11
N PHE A 36 -0.27 1.84 0.95
CA PHE A 36 1.16 1.68 0.76
C PHE A 36 1.82 3.05 0.85
N SER A 37 2.78 3.21 1.77
CA SER A 37 3.68 4.35 1.79
C SER A 37 4.95 4.00 1.03
N ILE A 38 5.33 4.80 0.04
CA ILE A 38 6.53 4.62 -0.77
C ILE A 38 7.45 5.80 -0.48
N ILE A 39 8.64 5.54 0.04
CA ILE A 39 9.56 6.58 0.52
C ILE A 39 10.93 6.35 -0.11
N LEU A 40 11.47 7.38 -0.74
CA LEU A 40 12.88 7.43 -1.12
C LEU A 40 13.68 7.91 0.08
N ILE A 41 14.66 7.11 0.48
CA ILE A 41 15.53 7.38 1.62
C ILE A 41 17.00 7.29 1.23
N ASP A 42 17.84 8.04 1.93
CA ASP A 42 19.30 7.88 1.91
C ASP A 42 19.77 6.81 2.91
N ASP A 43 21.08 6.59 2.97
CA ASP A 43 21.73 5.62 3.84
C ASP A 43 21.65 5.95 5.33
N GLU A 44 21.41 7.22 5.68
CA GLU A 44 21.13 7.62 7.06
C GLU A 44 19.63 7.68 7.37
N MET A 45 18.79 7.09 6.52
CA MET A 45 17.32 7.02 6.65
C MET A 45 16.61 8.39 6.59
N ASN A 46 17.25 9.41 6.03
CA ASN A 46 16.59 10.68 5.77
C ASN A 46 15.66 10.55 4.56
N VAL A 47 14.52 11.21 4.63
CA VAL A 47 13.53 11.18 3.56
C VAL A 47 13.90 12.18 2.46
N GLU A 48 14.03 11.68 1.24
CA GLU A 48 14.24 12.49 0.03
C GLU A 48 12.92 12.89 -0.63
N SER A 49 11.99 11.94 -0.73
CA SER A 49 10.61 12.16 -1.18
C SER A 49 9.73 10.97 -0.80
N HIS A 50 8.42 11.14 -0.93
CA HIS A 50 7.46 10.09 -0.63
C HIS A 50 6.22 10.18 -1.52
N ASP A 51 5.50 9.08 -1.61
CA ASP A 51 4.19 8.96 -2.26
C ASP A 51 3.36 7.88 -1.55
N PHE A 52 2.06 7.83 -1.84
CA PHE A 52 1.14 6.85 -1.24
C PHE A 52 0.22 6.24 -2.27
N ILE A 53 -0.09 4.94 -2.15
CA ILE A 53 -1.11 4.26 -2.96
C ILE A 53 -2.18 3.68 -2.04
N GLU A 54 -3.44 3.88 -2.40
CA GLU A 54 -4.55 3.12 -1.82
C GLU A 54 -4.86 1.93 -2.73
N TYR A 55 -4.80 0.72 -2.18
CA TYR A 55 -4.92 -0.51 -2.94
C TYR A 55 -6.00 -1.42 -2.36
N LEU A 56 -6.92 -1.85 -3.21
CA LEU A 56 -7.93 -2.86 -2.92
C LEU A 56 -7.84 -3.97 -3.97
N SER A 57 -7.57 -5.21 -3.57
CA SER A 57 -7.35 -6.32 -4.50
C SER A 57 -8.51 -6.55 -5.48
N ALA A 58 -9.76 -6.45 -5.00
CA ALA A 58 -10.95 -6.60 -5.82
C ALA A 58 -11.05 -5.58 -6.97
N ARG A 59 -10.32 -4.46 -6.85
CA ARG A 59 -10.35 -3.33 -7.76
C ARG A 59 -9.03 -3.17 -8.54
N ASP A 60 -7.90 -3.57 -7.95
CA ASP A 60 -6.58 -3.06 -8.35
C ASP A 60 -5.58 -4.16 -8.75
N CYS A 61 -5.95 -5.44 -8.73
CA CYS A 61 -5.04 -6.57 -8.94
C CYS A 61 -4.20 -6.51 -10.23
N ASP A 62 -4.77 -6.00 -11.32
CA ASP A 62 -4.08 -5.87 -12.61
C ASP A 62 -3.41 -4.50 -12.82
N THR A 63 -3.50 -3.60 -11.84
CA THR A 63 -3.01 -2.23 -11.97
C THR A 63 -1.50 -2.17 -11.74
N LYS A 64 -0.81 -1.46 -12.66
CA LYS A 64 0.60 -1.08 -12.51
C LYS A 64 0.68 0.39 -12.14
N PHE A 65 1.20 0.67 -10.95
CA PHE A 65 1.35 2.02 -10.45
C PHE A 65 2.69 2.60 -10.89
N ASN A 66 2.68 3.76 -11.54
CA ASN A 66 3.89 4.46 -11.95
C ASN A 66 4.09 5.67 -11.03
N ILE A 67 5.13 5.63 -10.23
CA ILE A 67 5.47 6.63 -9.20
C ILE A 67 6.80 7.29 -9.57
N TYR A 68 6.90 8.60 -9.33
CA TYR A 68 8.11 9.37 -9.56
C TYR A 68 8.59 9.99 -8.25
N LEU A 69 9.66 9.44 -7.68
CA LEU A 69 10.27 9.93 -6.44
C LEU A 69 11.44 10.86 -6.79
N LEU A 70 11.36 12.13 -6.39
CA LEU A 70 12.40 13.12 -6.66
C LEU A 70 13.43 13.13 -5.51
N TYR A 71 14.69 13.40 -5.83
CA TYR A 71 15.69 13.68 -4.80
C TYR A 71 15.45 15.10 -4.24
N SER A 72 15.69 15.28 -2.94
CA SER A 72 15.52 16.57 -2.26
C SER A 72 16.45 17.64 -2.84
N THR A 73 17.68 17.23 -3.16
CA THR A 73 18.71 18.04 -3.81
C THR A 73 18.90 17.61 -5.26
N ARG A 74 19.11 18.58 -6.15
CA ARG A 74 19.31 18.38 -7.58
C ARG A 74 20.50 19.25 -8.02
N PRO A 75 21.68 18.67 -8.28
CA PRO A 75 21.97 17.24 -8.31
C PRO A 75 21.92 16.58 -6.92
N LYS A 76 21.56 15.29 -6.88
CA LYS A 76 21.63 14.46 -5.68
C LYS A 76 23.07 14.23 -5.26
N ASN A 77 23.28 13.86 -4.01
CA ASN A 77 24.63 13.58 -3.52
C ASN A 77 25.15 12.25 -4.06
N ALA A 78 26.21 12.30 -4.86
CA ALA A 78 26.79 11.11 -5.49
C ALA A 78 27.50 10.17 -4.50
N THR A 79 27.85 10.64 -3.29
CA THR A 79 28.52 9.83 -2.27
C THR A 79 27.55 9.01 -1.43
N LYS A 80 26.25 9.37 -1.44
CA LYS A 80 25.22 8.68 -0.66
C LYS A 80 24.66 7.48 -1.40
N ALA A 81 24.26 6.48 -0.63
CA ALA A 81 23.48 5.37 -1.14
C ALA A 81 22.00 5.64 -0.90
N TYR A 82 21.16 5.24 -1.84
CA TYR A 82 19.73 5.52 -1.80
C TYR A 82 18.94 4.21 -1.91
N SER A 83 17.79 4.16 -1.24
CA SER A 83 16.87 3.03 -1.30
C SER A 83 15.44 3.50 -1.39
N VAL A 84 14.59 2.70 -2.04
CA VAL A 84 13.13 2.88 -1.96
C VAL A 84 12.59 1.93 -0.90
N ARG A 85 11.99 2.47 0.14
CA ARG A 85 11.27 1.74 1.18
C ARG A 85 9.78 1.78 0.87
N VAL A 86 9.12 0.63 0.98
CA VAL A 86 7.66 0.51 0.83
C VAL A 86 7.10 -0.09 2.11
N ASP A 87 6.14 0.58 2.74
CA ASP A 87 5.47 0.13 3.95
C ASP A 87 3.98 -0.09 3.67
N ALA A 88 3.41 -1.21 4.12
CA ALA A 88 2.00 -1.54 3.96
C ALA A 88 1.24 -1.39 5.29
N PHE A 89 0.11 -0.69 5.23
CA PHE A 89 -0.82 -0.52 6.35
C PHE A 89 -2.21 -0.99 5.94
N SER A 90 -2.86 -1.79 6.78
CA SER A 90 -4.27 -2.15 6.57
C SER A 90 -5.19 -1.10 7.20
N THR A 91 -6.20 -0.68 6.44
CA THR A 91 -7.23 0.26 6.86
C THR A 91 -8.47 -0.49 7.39
N PRO A 92 -9.34 0.12 8.21
CA PRO A 92 -9.35 1.51 8.68
C PRO A 92 -8.40 1.81 9.86
N ALA A 93 -7.89 0.78 10.56
CA ALA A 93 -7.10 0.97 11.77
C ALA A 93 -5.65 1.48 11.54
N LEU A 94 -5.21 1.57 10.28
CA LEU A 94 -3.83 1.89 9.89
C LEU A 94 -2.81 0.95 10.57
N SER A 95 -3.19 -0.31 10.73
CA SER A 95 -2.33 -1.34 11.33
C SER A 95 -1.21 -1.69 10.36
N TYR A 96 0.03 -1.65 10.86
CA TYR A 96 1.20 -2.01 10.08
C TYR A 96 1.20 -3.51 9.74
N ARG A 97 1.58 -3.84 8.50
CA ARG A 97 1.55 -5.22 7.96
C ARG A 97 2.92 -5.73 7.58
N ALA A 98 3.66 -4.96 6.79
CA ALA A 98 4.93 -5.38 6.21
C ALA A 98 5.69 -4.20 5.60
N SER A 99 7.00 -4.39 5.41
CA SER A 99 7.89 -3.44 4.74
C SER A 99 8.84 -4.14 3.78
N TRP A 100 9.20 -3.44 2.72
CA TRP A 100 10.21 -3.84 1.73
C TRP A 100 11.23 -2.73 1.54
N ILE A 101 12.46 -3.11 1.20
CA ILE A 101 13.52 -2.14 0.88
C ILE A 101 14.23 -2.52 -0.42
N PHE A 102 14.37 -1.56 -1.33
CA PHE A 102 14.97 -1.76 -2.65
C PHE A 102 16.15 -0.81 -2.83
N PRO A 103 17.40 -1.29 -2.69
CA PRO A 103 18.59 -0.44 -2.84
C PRO A 103 18.84 -0.07 -4.31
N LEU A 104 19.21 1.20 -4.54
CA LEU A 104 19.49 1.73 -5.87
C LEU A 104 20.97 1.55 -6.21
N ARG A 105 21.27 0.64 -7.14
CA ARG A 105 22.66 0.25 -7.46
C ARG A 105 23.41 1.21 -8.40
N PHE A 106 22.70 2.09 -9.08
CA PHE A 106 23.25 2.98 -10.11
C PHE A 106 22.98 4.44 -9.76
N SER A 107 23.76 4.97 -8.81
CA SER A 107 23.61 6.35 -8.32
C SER A 107 23.98 7.40 -9.39
N PHE A 108 24.83 7.07 -10.36
CA PHE A 108 25.21 8.01 -11.43
C PHE A 108 24.08 8.33 -12.42
N LEU A 109 23.03 7.49 -12.50
CA LEU A 109 21.92 7.74 -13.42
C LEU A 109 21.09 8.94 -12.94
N SER A 110 20.83 9.87 -13.84
CA SER A 110 19.88 10.97 -13.59
C SER A 110 18.47 10.41 -13.33
N VAL A 111 18.05 9.42 -14.11
CA VAL A 111 16.79 8.69 -13.90
C VAL A 111 17.06 7.22 -13.64
N HIS A 112 16.76 6.75 -12.43
CA HIS A 112 16.83 5.34 -12.07
C HIS A 112 15.47 4.69 -12.27
N ARG A 113 15.36 3.67 -13.13
CA ARG A 113 14.11 2.93 -13.33
C ARG A 113 14.11 1.68 -12.45
N LEU A 114 13.08 1.54 -11.62
CA LEU A 114 12.89 0.40 -10.73
C LEU A 114 11.52 -0.22 -11.02
N SER A 115 11.46 -1.52 -11.28
CA SER A 115 10.20 -2.24 -11.51
C SER A 115 10.09 -3.39 -10.53
N VAL A 116 9.02 -3.42 -9.74
CA VAL A 116 8.86 -4.32 -8.60
C VAL A 116 7.49 -4.99 -8.64
N LEU A 117 7.49 -6.31 -8.48
CA LEU A 117 6.31 -7.08 -8.08
C LEU A 117 6.33 -7.24 -6.56
N LEU A 118 5.42 -6.56 -5.87
CA LEU A 118 5.29 -6.56 -4.42
C LEU A 118 4.30 -7.66 -3.99
N ARG A 119 4.80 -8.68 -3.32
CA ARG A 119 3.96 -9.76 -2.75
C ARG A 119 3.73 -9.49 -1.27
N VAL A 120 2.48 -9.23 -0.90
CA VAL A 120 2.10 -8.97 0.50
C VAL A 120 1.92 -10.31 1.21
N PRO A 121 2.57 -10.53 2.37
CA PRO A 121 2.38 -11.76 3.14
C PRO A 121 0.94 -11.84 3.70
N ILE A 122 0.46 -13.08 3.89
CA ILE A 122 -0.87 -13.35 4.45
C ILE A 122 -0.90 -13.03 5.95
N SER A 123 0.15 -13.45 6.67
CA SER A 123 0.31 -13.21 8.09
C SER A 123 0.99 -11.87 8.33
N ASP A 124 0.65 -11.25 9.46
CA ASP A 124 1.37 -10.07 9.94
C ASP A 124 2.84 -10.41 10.14
N THR A 125 3.71 -9.45 9.78
CA THR A 125 5.13 -9.60 10.08
C THR A 125 5.30 -9.50 11.59
N GLU A 126 5.85 -10.56 12.21
CA GLU A 126 6.09 -10.54 13.65
C GLU A 126 7.26 -9.61 14.00
N SER A 127 7.13 -8.91 15.13
CA SER A 127 8.21 -8.08 15.63
C SER A 127 9.31 -8.95 16.25
N LEU A 128 10.56 -8.61 15.97
CA LEU A 128 11.72 -9.26 16.57
C LEU A 128 12.03 -8.66 17.94
N GLU A 129 12.47 -9.51 18.87
CA GLU A 129 12.90 -9.06 20.21
C GLU A 129 14.25 -8.33 20.19
N LYS A 130 15.14 -8.67 19.24
CA LYS A 130 16.50 -8.10 19.17
C LYS A 130 16.82 -7.63 17.77
N CYS A 131 17.34 -6.41 17.69
CA CYS A 131 17.78 -5.80 16.45
C CYS A 131 19.12 -5.11 16.59
N THR A 132 19.77 -4.94 15.46
CA THR A 132 21.06 -4.26 15.37
C THR A 132 20.94 -3.20 14.28
N PRO A 133 20.81 -1.91 14.64
CA PRO A 133 20.78 -1.36 16.01
C PRO A 133 19.47 -1.61 16.78
N SER A 134 19.49 -1.43 18.10
CA SER A 134 18.31 -1.56 18.97
C SER A 134 17.34 -0.40 18.78
N CYS A 135 16.04 -0.69 18.77
CA CYS A 135 14.98 0.31 18.74
C CYS A 135 14.68 0.82 20.16
N ILE A 136 14.78 2.13 20.40
CA ILE A 136 14.55 2.75 21.71
C ILE A 136 13.04 2.93 21.96
N HIS A 137 12.36 3.60 21.03
CA HIS A 137 10.92 3.88 21.08
C HIS A 137 10.20 3.28 19.87
N GLY A 138 10.18 1.96 19.80
CA GLY A 138 9.64 1.27 18.64
C GLY A 138 9.72 -0.24 18.73
N LYS A 139 9.16 -0.87 17.70
CA LYS A 139 9.23 -2.31 17.48
C LYS A 139 10.17 -2.58 16.32
N CYS A 140 10.82 -3.73 16.34
CA CYS A 140 11.72 -4.10 15.27
C CYS A 140 11.12 -5.12 14.33
N PHE A 141 11.42 -5.00 13.04
CA PHE A 141 10.95 -5.90 12.00
C PHE A 141 12.06 -6.19 10.98
N ASN A 142 11.93 -7.32 10.29
CA ASN A 142 12.68 -7.59 9.06
C ASN A 142 11.95 -7.01 7.85
N TYR A 143 12.73 -6.64 6.82
CA TYR A 143 12.16 -6.43 5.50
C TYR A 143 11.75 -7.76 4.89
N VAL A 144 10.56 -7.82 4.29
CA VAL A 144 10.03 -9.05 3.67
C VAL A 144 10.98 -9.59 2.60
N ASN A 145 11.57 -8.70 1.80
CA ASN A 145 12.51 -9.06 0.74
C ASN A 145 13.98 -9.15 1.18
N ASN A 146 14.28 -8.89 2.46
CA ASN A 146 15.63 -9.01 3.00
C ASN A 146 15.59 -9.35 4.49
N GLN A 147 15.55 -10.65 4.79
CA GLN A 147 15.49 -11.18 6.15
C GLN A 147 16.76 -10.92 6.98
N ASN A 148 17.86 -10.53 6.34
CA ASN A 148 19.12 -10.19 7.03
C ASN A 148 19.18 -8.72 7.44
N SER A 149 18.19 -7.91 7.03
CA SER A 149 18.15 -6.49 7.32
C SER A 149 16.93 -6.18 8.19
N THR A 150 17.22 -5.71 9.39
CA THR A 150 16.22 -5.25 10.36
C THR A 150 16.02 -3.74 10.25
N PHE A 151 14.86 -3.25 10.69
CA PHE A 151 14.61 -1.82 10.87
C PHE A 151 13.64 -1.58 12.03
N CYS A 152 13.65 -0.35 12.54
CA CYS A 152 12.73 0.07 13.59
C CYS A 152 11.47 0.71 13.02
N GLN A 153 10.31 0.20 13.44
CA GLN A 153 9.02 0.87 13.33
C GLN A 153 8.80 1.68 14.61
N CYS A 154 8.92 2.99 14.49
CA CYS A 154 8.83 3.87 15.64
C CYS A 154 7.41 4.05 16.15
N GLU A 155 7.30 4.28 17.46
CA GLU A 155 6.08 4.74 18.10
C GLU A 155 5.73 6.17 17.65
N ARG A 156 4.50 6.60 17.95
CA ARG A 156 4.07 7.98 17.64
C ARG A 156 5.02 8.99 18.28
N GLU A 157 5.32 10.06 17.55
CA GLU A 157 6.25 11.14 17.93
C GLU A 157 7.74 10.77 17.96
N TRP A 158 8.12 9.56 17.53
CA TRP A 158 9.51 9.12 17.46
C TRP A 158 9.94 8.76 16.03
N SER A 159 11.16 9.14 15.67
CA SER A 159 11.72 8.95 14.33
C SER A 159 13.21 8.63 14.39
N GLY A 160 13.80 8.36 13.23
CA GLY A 160 15.21 7.97 13.10
C GLY A 160 15.39 6.46 13.03
N ALA A 161 16.58 6.02 12.64
CA ALA A 161 16.90 4.61 12.45
C ALA A 161 16.73 3.78 13.74
N GLN A 162 16.91 4.40 14.91
CA GLN A 162 16.75 3.78 16.24
C GLN A 162 15.51 4.26 16.99
N CYS A 163 14.67 5.09 16.37
CA CYS A 163 13.56 5.78 17.05
C CYS A 163 14.00 6.63 18.25
N ASP A 164 15.11 7.36 18.07
CA ASP A 164 15.78 8.17 19.08
C ASP A 164 15.44 9.67 18.99
N ARG A 165 14.85 10.11 17.87
CA ARG A 165 14.55 11.51 17.61
C ARG A 165 13.08 11.81 17.83
N LYS A 166 12.79 12.60 18.86
CA LYS A 166 11.43 13.10 19.12
C LYS A 166 11.04 14.16 18.10
N TYR A 167 9.80 14.12 17.63
CA TYR A 167 9.23 15.14 16.76
C TYR A 167 7.77 15.41 17.11
N THR A 168 7.27 16.59 16.75
CA THR A 168 5.84 16.91 16.87
C THR A 168 5.13 16.53 15.59
N CYS A 169 4.09 15.70 15.70
CA CYS A 169 3.28 15.32 14.56
C CYS A 169 2.26 16.42 14.22
N ASP A 170 2.23 16.84 12.96
CA ASP A 170 1.32 17.86 12.42
C ASP A 170 0.20 17.25 11.55
N CYS A 171 -0.09 15.97 11.76
CA CYS A 171 -1.14 15.25 11.03
C CYS A 171 -2.46 15.25 11.82
N SER A 172 -3.60 14.97 11.16
CA SER A 172 -4.89 14.84 11.85
C SER A 172 -4.88 13.76 12.94
N THR A 173 -5.71 13.90 13.97
CA THR A 173 -5.73 13.03 15.16
C THR A 173 -5.91 11.52 14.88
N SER A 174 -6.64 11.16 13.81
CA SER A 174 -6.87 9.77 13.39
C SER A 174 -5.88 9.24 12.34
N SER A 175 -4.86 10.02 11.98
CA SER A 175 -3.85 9.62 11.00
C SER A 175 -2.63 9.00 11.67
N LEU A 176 -1.84 8.26 10.88
CA LEU A 176 -0.55 7.74 11.32
C LEU A 176 0.56 8.65 10.81
N CYS A 177 1.47 9.02 11.73
CA CYS A 177 2.60 9.89 11.46
C CYS A 177 3.85 9.04 11.27
N ILE A 178 4.47 9.08 10.09
CA ILE A 178 5.75 8.40 9.84
C ILE A 178 6.91 9.32 10.25
N ASN A 179 6.77 10.62 9.99
CA ASN A 179 7.69 11.68 10.37
C ASN A 179 6.89 12.98 10.56
N ASN A 180 7.53 14.08 10.99
CA ASN A 180 6.94 15.40 11.19
C ASN A 180 6.13 15.95 10.00
N SER A 181 6.42 15.48 8.78
CA SER A 181 5.89 15.97 7.51
C SER A 181 5.08 14.92 6.73
N ILE A 182 5.07 13.67 7.19
CA ILE A 182 4.55 12.53 6.40
C ILE A 182 3.40 11.87 7.15
N CYS A 183 2.21 11.99 6.57
CA CYS A 183 0.96 11.53 7.16
C CYS A 183 0.34 10.42 6.31
N VAL A 184 0.03 9.28 6.92
CA VAL A 184 -0.79 8.22 6.33
C VAL A 184 -2.23 8.49 6.74
N CYS A 185 -3.07 8.82 5.76
CA CYS A 185 -4.46 9.19 6.04
C CYS A 185 -5.35 7.96 6.22
N PRO A 186 -6.34 8.02 7.12
CA PRO A 186 -7.42 7.05 7.14
C PRO A 186 -8.28 7.19 5.87
N PRO A 187 -9.09 6.17 5.53
CA PRO A 187 -9.79 6.10 4.23
C PRO A 187 -10.70 7.30 3.91
N ASP A 188 -11.27 7.93 4.94
CA ASP A 188 -12.21 9.06 4.86
C ASP A 188 -11.51 10.42 4.67
N ARG A 189 -10.18 10.47 4.78
CA ARG A 189 -9.40 11.70 4.77
C ARG A 189 -8.32 11.72 3.70
N PHE A 190 -7.91 12.92 3.31
CA PHE A 190 -6.87 13.13 2.31
C PHE A 190 -6.13 14.46 2.54
N GLY A 191 -5.17 14.72 1.65
CA GLY A 191 -4.28 15.88 1.71
C GLY A 191 -3.02 15.60 2.53
N PRO A 192 -2.02 16.49 2.47
CA PRO A 192 -0.68 16.24 3.03
C PRO A 192 -0.70 16.00 4.54
N ARG A 193 -1.70 16.53 5.25
CA ARG A 193 -1.89 16.42 6.70
C ARG A 193 -3.13 15.64 7.12
N CYS A 194 -3.87 15.06 6.17
CA CYS A 194 -5.12 14.33 6.43
C CYS A 194 -6.25 15.16 7.07
N HIS A 195 -6.21 16.49 6.98
CA HIS A 195 -7.28 17.35 7.53
C HIS A 195 -8.52 17.42 6.63
N LEU A 196 -8.40 17.08 5.34
CA LEU A 196 -9.49 17.18 4.37
C LEU A 196 -10.29 15.87 4.34
N PHE A 197 -11.61 15.97 4.19
CA PHE A 197 -12.51 14.82 4.09
C PHE A 197 -12.87 14.51 2.65
N LYS A 198 -12.81 13.23 2.27
CA LYS A 198 -13.25 12.81 0.94
C LYS A 198 -14.78 12.79 0.90
N SER A 199 -15.39 13.44 -0.09
CA SER A 199 -16.86 13.57 -0.18
C SER A 199 -17.54 12.52 -1.09
N SER A 200 -16.76 11.72 -1.84
CA SER A 200 -17.30 10.85 -2.89
C SER A 200 -18.14 9.67 -2.37
N CYS A 201 -17.98 9.29 -1.10
CA CYS A 201 -18.72 8.20 -0.48
C CYS A 201 -19.90 8.77 0.32
N HIS A 202 -21.11 8.66 -0.23
CA HIS A 202 -22.35 8.90 0.51
C HIS A 202 -22.77 7.64 1.26
N SER A 203 -23.42 7.81 2.43
CA SER A 203 -23.82 6.71 3.31
C SER A 203 -24.73 5.66 2.65
N GLU A 204 -25.44 6.03 1.59
CA GLU A 204 -26.34 5.13 0.86
C GLU A 204 -25.71 4.52 -0.40
N PHE A 205 -24.46 4.84 -0.74
CA PHE A 205 -23.84 4.31 -1.94
C PHE A 205 -23.65 2.79 -1.85
N CYS A 206 -23.17 2.27 -0.72
CA CYS A 206 -23.07 0.83 -0.46
C CYS A 206 -24.24 0.36 0.40
N LEU A 207 -25.06 -0.55 -0.12
CA LEU A 207 -26.18 -1.16 0.57
C LEU A 207 -25.71 -2.23 1.57
N ASN A 208 -26.65 -2.75 2.36
CA ASN A 208 -26.42 -3.86 3.30
C ASN A 208 -25.19 -3.68 4.22
N ARG A 209 -24.94 -2.43 4.63
CA ARG A 209 -23.80 -2.03 5.48
C ARG A 209 -22.43 -2.38 4.85
N GLY A 210 -22.33 -2.32 3.52
CA GLY A 210 -21.06 -2.35 2.81
C GLY A 210 -20.21 -1.10 3.11
N GLN A 211 -18.89 -1.26 3.04
CA GLN A 211 -17.95 -0.16 3.25
C GLN A 211 -17.65 0.52 1.91
N CYS A 212 -17.83 1.83 1.85
CA CYS A 212 -17.49 2.62 0.67
C CYS A 212 -16.00 2.98 0.67
N VAL A 213 -15.35 2.79 -0.48
CA VAL A 213 -13.95 3.13 -0.74
C VAL A 213 -13.91 4.15 -1.85
N HIS A 214 -13.24 5.28 -1.61
CA HIS A 214 -13.09 6.32 -2.61
C HIS A 214 -12.23 5.86 -3.79
N GLY A 215 -12.51 6.40 -4.98
CA GLY A 215 -11.67 6.19 -6.15
C GLY A 215 -10.29 6.85 -5.99
N ASP A 216 -9.25 6.24 -6.55
CA ASP A 216 -7.90 6.83 -6.61
C ASP A 216 -7.81 7.73 -7.86
N GLU A 217 -7.54 9.02 -7.64
CA GLU A 217 -7.39 10.04 -8.70
C GLU A 217 -6.25 9.75 -9.67
N ARG A 218 -5.27 8.91 -9.29
CA ARG A 218 -4.17 8.49 -10.17
C ARG A 218 -4.61 7.58 -11.31
N ARG A 219 -5.86 7.09 -11.31
CA ARG A 219 -6.43 6.30 -12.40
C ARG A 219 -6.89 7.18 -13.55
N LEU A 220 -6.00 7.34 -14.52
CA LEU A 220 -6.27 8.06 -15.77
C LEU A 220 -7.11 7.25 -16.78
N LEU A 221 -7.32 5.96 -16.57
CA LEU A 221 -7.98 5.07 -17.54
C LEU A 221 -9.18 4.37 -16.88
N SER A 222 -10.38 4.80 -17.32
CA SER A 222 -11.70 4.21 -17.08
C SER A 222 -12.45 4.68 -15.82
N ARG A 223 -13.43 5.58 -16.04
CA ARG A 223 -14.41 6.16 -15.08
C ARG A 223 -13.79 6.95 -13.93
N ARG A 224 -13.92 8.28 -14.02
CA ARG A 224 -13.51 9.23 -12.96
C ARG A 224 -14.05 8.78 -11.61
N ASN A 225 -13.15 8.51 -10.66
CA ASN A 225 -13.39 8.56 -9.21
C ASN A 225 -14.65 7.83 -8.68
N GLU A 226 -15.20 6.85 -9.39
CA GLU A 226 -16.37 6.12 -8.91
C GLU A 226 -15.99 5.34 -7.65
N PRO A 227 -16.71 5.55 -6.54
CA PRO A 227 -16.44 4.80 -5.33
C PRO A 227 -16.72 3.32 -5.54
N THR A 228 -15.98 2.47 -4.82
CA THR A 228 -16.11 1.02 -4.84
C THR A 228 -16.65 0.54 -3.49
N CYS A 229 -17.53 -0.45 -3.50
CA CYS A 229 -18.04 -1.03 -2.26
C CYS A 229 -17.29 -2.32 -1.89
N ILE A 230 -16.83 -2.38 -0.65
CA ILE A 230 -16.41 -3.63 0.00
C ILE A 230 -17.64 -4.21 0.69
N CYS A 231 -18.11 -5.36 0.21
CA CYS A 231 -19.29 -6.02 0.74
C CYS A 231 -18.95 -6.92 1.93
N ARG A 232 -19.92 -7.07 2.83
CA ARG A 232 -19.86 -8.11 3.87
C ARG A 232 -19.95 -9.48 3.21
N GLN A 233 -19.46 -10.49 3.91
CA GLN A 233 -19.35 -11.86 3.40
C GLN A 233 -20.68 -12.49 2.93
N GLU A 234 -21.82 -11.95 3.39
CA GLU A 234 -23.16 -12.39 3.01
C GLU A 234 -23.77 -11.62 1.83
N ASN A 235 -23.06 -10.64 1.26
CA ASN A 235 -23.57 -9.76 0.21
C ASN A 235 -22.58 -9.60 -0.95
N SER A 236 -23.11 -9.33 -2.15
CA SER A 236 -22.33 -9.10 -3.37
C SER A 236 -23.05 -8.13 -4.32
N GLY A 237 -22.43 -7.86 -5.46
CA GLY A 237 -22.84 -6.81 -6.39
C GLY A 237 -22.03 -5.54 -6.20
N ASN A 238 -22.18 -4.59 -7.12
CA ASN A 238 -21.35 -3.38 -7.15
C ASN A 238 -21.66 -2.44 -5.96
N ARG A 239 -22.86 -2.55 -5.40
CA ARG A 239 -23.34 -1.81 -4.23
C ARG A 239 -23.72 -2.74 -3.09
N CYS A 240 -23.28 -4.00 -3.10
CA CYS A 240 -23.64 -5.01 -2.10
C CYS A 240 -25.15 -5.31 -2.03
N GLU A 241 -25.85 -5.24 -3.16
CA GLU A 241 -27.30 -5.37 -3.32
C GLU A 241 -27.83 -6.81 -3.26
N HIS A 242 -26.98 -7.81 -3.54
CA HIS A 242 -27.39 -9.21 -3.63
C HIS A 242 -26.94 -10.00 -2.40
N SER A 243 -27.81 -10.83 -1.83
CA SER A 243 -27.39 -11.80 -0.82
C SER A 243 -26.59 -12.94 -1.47
N GLN A 244 -25.47 -13.32 -0.85
CA GLN A 244 -24.64 -14.44 -1.26
C GLN A 244 -24.98 -15.71 -0.49
N THR A 245 -24.87 -16.83 -1.18
CA THR A 245 -24.77 -18.15 -0.57
C THR A 245 -23.34 -18.37 -0.08
N ARG A 246 -23.20 -18.73 1.21
CA ARG A 246 -21.91 -18.95 1.87
C ARG A 246 -21.50 -20.42 1.75
N ILE A 247 -20.23 -20.66 1.40
CA ILE A 247 -19.61 -21.99 1.40
C ILE A 247 -18.40 -21.92 2.33
N ASP A 248 -18.45 -22.64 3.44
CA ASP A 248 -17.36 -22.72 4.41
C ASP A 248 -16.49 -23.94 4.12
N ILE A 249 -15.18 -23.71 3.93
CA ILE A 249 -14.18 -24.75 3.74
C ILE A 249 -13.25 -24.71 4.95
N SER A 250 -13.24 -25.78 5.73
CA SER A 250 -12.38 -25.92 6.90
C SER A 250 -11.37 -27.04 6.67
N PHE A 251 -10.14 -26.81 7.15
CA PHE A 251 -9.08 -27.81 7.16
C PHE A 251 -8.94 -28.36 8.56
N HIS A 252 -8.72 -29.67 8.66
CA HIS A 252 -8.37 -30.28 9.94
C HIS A 252 -7.02 -29.72 10.43
N ASN A 253 -6.88 -29.54 11.74
CA ASN A 253 -5.73 -28.87 12.39
C ASN A 253 -4.36 -29.50 12.09
N THR A 254 -4.35 -30.70 11.51
CA THR A 254 -3.14 -31.46 11.13
C THR A 254 -2.71 -31.23 9.69
N ILE A 255 -3.49 -30.49 8.89
CA ILE A 255 -3.20 -30.21 7.49
C ILE A 255 -2.43 -28.90 7.39
N THR A 256 -1.24 -28.95 6.80
CA THR A 256 -0.49 -27.74 6.43
C THR A 256 -1.21 -27.07 5.27
N ILE A 257 -1.78 -25.88 5.51
CA ILE A 257 -2.58 -25.17 4.51
C ILE A 257 -1.66 -24.73 3.34
N PRO A 258 -1.95 -25.13 2.09
CA PRO A 258 -1.16 -24.72 0.94
C PRO A 258 -1.30 -23.21 0.69
N GLN A 259 -0.28 -22.61 0.06
CA GLN A 259 -0.30 -21.17 -0.29
C GLN A 259 -1.40 -20.79 -1.30
N SER A 260 -1.99 -21.78 -1.98
CA SER A 260 -3.11 -21.59 -2.89
C SER A 260 -4.10 -22.75 -2.81
N LEU A 261 -5.38 -22.43 -2.95
CA LEU A 261 -6.48 -23.39 -3.01
C LEU A 261 -7.27 -23.12 -4.31
N LEU A 262 -7.47 -24.15 -5.12
CA LEU A 262 -8.27 -24.07 -6.34
C LEU A 262 -9.61 -24.75 -6.09
N ILE A 263 -10.71 -24.00 -6.20
CA ILE A 263 -12.07 -24.52 -5.99
C ILE A 263 -12.84 -24.38 -7.30
N HIS A 264 -13.39 -25.48 -7.80
CA HIS A 264 -14.24 -25.49 -8.98
C HIS A 264 -15.71 -25.69 -8.57
N PHE A 265 -16.55 -24.71 -8.88
CA PHE A 265 -17.99 -24.81 -8.70
C PHE A 265 -18.65 -25.27 -10.00
N ILE A 266 -19.37 -26.39 -9.95
CA ILE A 266 -20.15 -26.91 -11.07
C ILE A 266 -21.63 -26.66 -10.76
N ARG A 267 -22.30 -25.86 -11.59
CA ARG A 267 -23.75 -25.65 -11.49
C ARG A 267 -24.45 -26.72 -12.31
N ALA A 268 -25.04 -27.71 -11.64
CA ALA A 268 -25.99 -28.61 -12.29
C ALA A 268 -27.26 -27.82 -12.64
N ARG A 269 -27.66 -27.83 -13.92
CA ARG A 269 -29.00 -27.38 -14.32
C ARG A 269 -29.92 -28.60 -14.19
N ASN A 270 -31.01 -28.47 -13.46
CA ASN A 270 -32.07 -29.49 -13.47
C ASN A 270 -32.83 -29.38 -14.80
N GLU A 271 -33.16 -30.50 -15.43
CA GLU A 271 -33.82 -30.61 -16.73
C GLU A 271 -35.31 -30.15 -16.75
N GLU A 272 -35.81 -29.46 -15.71
CA GLU A 272 -37.25 -29.11 -15.61
C GLU A 272 -37.64 -27.74 -16.18
N GLU A 273 -36.72 -26.97 -16.79
CA GLU A 273 -37.06 -25.73 -17.52
C GLU A 273 -37.39 -25.98 -19.01
N HIS A 274 -38.03 -27.11 -19.34
CA HIS A 274 -38.46 -27.41 -20.72
C HIS A 274 -39.96 -27.42 -20.98
N LEU A 275 -40.81 -27.03 -20.02
CA LEU A 275 -42.25 -26.85 -20.29
C LEU A 275 -42.78 -25.57 -19.62
N GLN A 276 -42.62 -24.45 -20.32
CA GLN A 276 -43.62 -23.38 -20.39
C GLN A 276 -43.32 -22.52 -21.62
N MET A 277 -43.82 -23.00 -22.76
CA MET A 277 -44.19 -22.19 -23.91
C MET A 277 -45.71 -22.28 -24.03
#